data_AF-A0A6B3NJP5-F1
#
_entry.id   AF-A0A6B3NJP5-F1
#
_cell.length_a   1.000
_cell.length_b   1.000
_cell.length_c   1.000
_cell.angle_alpha   90.00
_cell.angle_beta   90.00
_cell.angle_gamma   90.00
#
_symmetry.space_group_name_H-M   'P 1'
#
loop_
_entity.id
_entity.type
_entity.pdbx_description
1 polymer ?
#
loop_
_entity_poly.entity_id
_entity_poly.type
_entity_poly.pdbx_seq_one_letter_code
_entity_poly.pdbx_strand_id
1 'polypeptide(L)'
;MSLTPQQNIEAFIALIKHQPSVFLDENRVDLEQQIDKFPEDVESLSDAISAWCRKYPDIRKALSQKRKSLFGSASGNDRGQKESIPKPQPEDFRTDIKNQIRESFRETTKEQKPPKSNK
;
A
#
# COMPACT_ATOMS: atom_id res chain seq x y z
N MET A 1 -3.15 -14.85 -14.47
CA MET A 1 -1.74 -14.41 -14.46
C MET A 1 -1.32 -14.25 -13.01
N SER A 2 -0.23 -14.89 -12.60
CA SER A 2 0.39 -14.65 -11.30
C SER A 2 1.18 -13.34 -11.36
N LEU A 3 1.05 -12.50 -10.34
CA LEU A 3 1.83 -11.26 -10.24
C LEU A 3 3.28 -11.59 -9.95
N THR A 4 4.21 -10.78 -10.47
CA THR A 4 5.61 -10.88 -10.04
C THR A 4 5.76 -10.35 -8.61
N PRO A 5 6.80 -10.77 -7.87
CA PRO A 5 7.11 -10.22 -6.55
C PRO A 5 7.19 -8.69 -6.53
N GLN A 6 7.80 -8.11 -7.58
CA GLN A 6 7.89 -6.66 -7.76
C GLN A 6 6.50 -6.01 -7.84
N GLN A 7 5.63 -6.52 -8.72
CA GLN A 7 4.27 -5.99 -8.87
C GLN A 7 3.44 -6.12 -7.60
N ASN A 8 3.68 -7.17 -6.80
CA ASN A 8 3.03 -7.32 -5.52
C ASN A 8 3.42 -6.20 -4.55
N ILE A 9 4.71 -5.91 -4.46
CA ILE A 9 5.24 -4.84 -3.61
C ILE A 9 4.74 -3.48 -4.09
N GLU A 10 4.78 -3.20 -5.40
CA GLU A 10 4.26 -1.97 -5.99
C GLU A 10 2.76 -1.78 -5.68
N ALA A 11 1.95 -2.84 -5.77
CA ALA A 11 0.54 -2.77 -5.39
C ALA A 11 0.34 -2.46 -3.90
N PHE A 12 1.21 -2.99 -3.03
CA PHE A 12 1.15 -2.75 -1.59
C PHE A 12 1.51 -1.31 -1.22
N ILE A 13 2.59 -0.79 -1.81
CA ILE A 13 2.99 0.62 -1.69
C ILE A 13 1.84 1.53 -2.15
N ALA A 14 1.26 1.24 -3.32
CA ALA A 14 0.12 2.00 -3.83
C ALA A 14 -1.14 1.86 -2.95
N LEU A 15 -1.30 0.75 -2.23
CA LEU A 15 -2.40 0.59 -1.28
C LEU A 15 -2.23 1.51 -0.07
N ILE A 16 -1.02 1.55 0.51
CA ILE A 16 -0.69 2.45 1.63
C ILE A 16 -0.92 3.91 1.22
N LYS A 17 -0.41 4.28 0.04
CA LYS A 17 -0.48 5.65 -0.48
C LYS A 17 -1.91 6.11 -0.78
N HIS A 18 -2.68 5.31 -1.52
CA HIS A 18 -3.98 5.75 -2.04
C HIS A 18 -5.18 5.33 -1.18
N GLN A 19 -5.00 4.34 -0.31
CA GLN A 19 -6.07 3.84 0.57
C GLN A 19 -5.52 3.59 2.00
N PRO A 20 -4.94 4.59 2.68
CA PRO A 20 -4.49 4.41 4.06
C PRO A 20 -5.64 4.10 5.02
N SER A 21 -6.89 4.37 4.64
CA SER A 21 -8.09 4.10 5.43
C SER A 21 -8.42 2.62 5.62
N VAL A 22 -7.92 1.71 4.78
CA VAL A 22 -8.04 0.26 5.05
C VAL A 22 -7.09 -0.22 6.15
N PHE A 23 -6.12 0.61 6.54
CA PHE A 23 -5.25 0.35 7.67
C PHE A 23 -5.83 1.02 8.94
N LEU A 24 -6.16 0.21 9.94
CA LEU A 24 -6.63 0.62 11.27
C LEU A 24 -5.42 0.78 12.19
N ASP A 25 -5.53 1.58 13.26
CA ASP A 25 -4.39 1.85 14.16
C ASP A 25 -3.61 0.60 14.59
N GLU A 26 -4.30 -0.49 14.95
CA GLU A 26 -3.65 -1.75 15.36
C GLU A 26 -2.76 -2.35 14.26
N ASN A 27 -3.25 -2.36 13.02
CA ASN A 27 -2.50 -2.93 11.90
C ASN A 27 -1.44 -1.96 11.35
N ARG A 28 -1.59 -0.65 11.57
CA ARG A 28 -0.54 0.34 11.28
C ARG A 28 0.65 0.15 12.20
N VAL A 29 0.40 0.06 13.51
CA VAL A 29 1.44 -0.18 14.52
C VAL A 29 2.14 -1.52 14.30
N ASP A 30 1.38 -2.59 13.99
CA ASP A 30 1.98 -3.88 13.65
C ASP A 30 2.82 -3.80 12.36
N LEU A 31 2.33 -3.12 11.31
CA LEU A 31 3.09 -2.95 10.07
C LEU A 31 4.40 -2.18 10.30
N GLU A 32 4.37 -1.11 11.08
CA GLU A 32 5.55 -0.33 11.47
C GLU A 32 6.59 -1.18 12.22
N GLN A 33 6.16 -2.11 13.07
CA GLN A 33 7.09 -3.00 13.77
C GLN A 33 7.60 -4.16 12.90
N GLN A 34 6.79 -4.61 11.94
CA GLN A 34 7.14 -5.74 11.07
C GLN A 34 8.02 -5.31 9.90
N ILE A 35 7.86 -4.10 9.35
CA ILE A 35 8.63 -3.65 8.19
C ILE A 35 10.14 -3.57 8.48
N ASP A 36 10.53 -3.35 9.74
CA ASP A 36 11.93 -3.42 10.18
C ASP A 36 12.49 -4.85 10.16
N LYS A 37 11.64 -5.87 10.24
CA LYS A 37 12.05 -7.29 10.18
C LYS A 37 11.93 -7.88 8.78
N PHE A 38 11.32 -7.16 7.85
CA PHE A 38 11.16 -7.65 6.49
C PHE A 38 12.52 -7.71 5.77
N PRO A 39 12.75 -8.75 4.97
CA PRO A 39 13.96 -8.89 4.18
C PRO A 39 14.03 -7.81 3.09
N GLU A 40 15.23 -7.52 2.62
CA GLU A 40 15.51 -6.51 1.59
C GLU A 40 15.36 -7.08 0.17
N ASP A 41 15.52 -8.39 0.03
CA ASP A 41 15.32 -9.11 -1.23
C ASP A 41 13.86 -9.03 -1.70
N VAL A 42 13.66 -8.77 -3.00
CA VAL A 42 12.34 -8.52 -3.61
C VAL A 42 11.40 -9.72 -3.47
N GLU A 43 11.89 -10.94 -3.67
CA GLU A 43 11.05 -12.14 -3.58
C GLU A 43 10.60 -12.37 -2.14
N SER A 44 11.56 -12.33 -1.22
CA SER A 44 11.35 -12.55 0.20
C SER A 44 10.50 -11.45 0.83
N LEU A 45 10.66 -10.20 0.39
CA LEU A 45 9.86 -9.05 0.83
C LEU A 45 8.40 -9.20 0.38
N SER A 46 8.20 -9.59 -0.88
CA SER A 46 6.86 -9.86 -1.42
C SER A 46 6.15 -10.99 -0.65
N ASP A 47 6.88 -12.05 -0.30
CA ASP A 47 6.32 -13.15 0.48
C ASP A 47 5.99 -12.69 1.91
N ALA A 48 6.88 -11.96 2.56
CA ALA A 48 6.66 -11.39 3.89
C ALA A 48 5.42 -10.47 3.94
N ILE A 49 5.26 -9.58 2.95
CA ILE A 49 4.05 -8.73 2.81
C ILE A 49 2.81 -9.60 2.65
N SER A 50 2.88 -10.63 1.80
CA SER A 50 1.75 -11.52 1.56
C SER A 50 1.37 -12.32 2.81
N ALA A 51 2.37 -12.80 3.56
CA ALA A 51 2.19 -13.50 4.84
C ALA A 51 1.58 -12.58 5.90
N TRP A 52 2.04 -11.33 5.97
CA TRP A 52 1.49 -10.33 6.87
C TRP A 52 0.04 -9.98 6.52
N CYS A 53 -0.26 -9.74 5.24
CA CYS A 53 -1.62 -9.46 4.79
C CYS A 53 -2.60 -10.61 5.10
N ARG A 54 -2.14 -11.87 5.21
CA ARG A 54 -3.01 -12.99 5.60
C ARG A 54 -3.62 -12.83 7.00
N LYS A 55 -2.96 -12.07 7.89
CA LYS A 55 -3.48 -11.76 9.23
C LYS A 55 -4.66 -10.77 9.19
N TYR A 56 -4.74 -9.95 8.13
CA TYR A 56 -5.70 -8.85 8.01
C TYR A 56 -6.55 -9.02 6.75
N PRO A 57 -7.72 -9.68 6.83
CA PRO A 57 -8.53 -10.02 5.67
C PRO A 57 -8.97 -8.79 4.84
N ASP A 58 -9.25 -7.66 5.49
CA ASP A 58 -9.62 -6.41 4.82
C ASP A 58 -8.48 -5.84 3.97
N ILE A 59 -7.27 -5.78 4.53
CA ILE A 59 -6.08 -5.34 3.80
C ILE A 59 -5.77 -6.30 2.65
N ARG A 60 -5.87 -7.61 2.89
CA ARG A 60 -5.68 -8.62 1.84
C ARG A 60 -6.66 -8.44 0.69
N LYS A 61 -7.93 -8.16 1.00
CA LYS A 61 -8.98 -7.91 0.01
C LYS A 61 -8.67 -6.63 -0.77
N ALA A 62 -8.34 -5.55 -0.08
CA ALA A 62 -7.99 -4.27 -0.70
C ALA A 62 -6.74 -4.39 -1.59
N LEU A 63 -5.71 -5.10 -1.13
CA LEU A 63 -4.51 -5.40 -1.91
C LEU A 63 -4.85 -6.22 -3.16
N SER A 64 -5.72 -7.22 -3.06
CA SER A 64 -6.20 -7.98 -4.22
C SER A 64 -6.91 -7.10 -5.24
N GLN A 65 -7.77 -6.19 -4.79
CA GLN A 65 -8.45 -5.22 -5.67
C GLN A 65 -7.45 -4.27 -6.31
N LYS A 66 -6.47 -3.75 -5.54
CA LYS A 66 -5.44 -2.84 -6.04
C LYS A 66 -4.56 -3.52 -7.10
N ARG A 67 -4.15 -4.77 -6.85
CA ARG A 67 -3.41 -5.60 -7.83
C ARG A 67 -4.21 -5.78 -9.13
N LYS A 68 -5.50 -6.08 -9.05
CA LYS A 68 -6.38 -6.20 -10.22
C LYS A 68 -6.52 -4.87 -10.97
N SER A 69 -6.60 -3.75 -10.24
CA SER A 69 -6.71 -2.42 -10.84
C SER A 69 -5.43 -1.97 -11.55
N LEU A 70 -4.26 -2.31 -11.00
CA LEU A 70 -2.96 -1.88 -11.54
C LEU A 70 -2.43 -2.81 -12.64
N PHE A 71 -2.65 -4.12 -12.49
CA PHE A 71 -2.01 -5.15 -13.31
C PHE A 71 -3.01 -6.14 -13.92
N GLY A 72 -4.30 -6.04 -13.60
CA GLY A 72 -5.33 -6.83 -14.27
C GLY A 72 -5.45 -6.41 -15.73
N SER A 73 -5.51 -7.39 -16.62
CA SER A 73 -5.84 -7.14 -18.02
C SER A 73 -7.23 -6.52 -18.09
N ALA A 74 -7.32 -5.28 -18.59
CA ALA A 74 -8.57 -4.55 -18.72
C ALA A 74 -9.61 -5.37 -19.49
N SER A 75 -10.70 -5.74 -18.82
CA SER A 75 -11.94 -6.10 -19.48
C SER A 75 -13.04 -5.23 -18.89
N GLY A 76 -13.36 -4.16 -19.63
CA GLY A 76 -14.58 -3.37 -19.49
C GLY A 76 -14.60 -2.31 -18.40
N ASN A 77 -14.66 -1.04 -18.83
CA ASN A 77 -15.23 0.12 -18.13
C ASN A 77 -14.96 0.27 -16.63
N ASP A 78 -14.02 1.15 -16.25
CA ASP A 78 -14.39 2.43 -15.63
C ASP A 78 -13.16 3.36 -15.51
N ARG A 79 -13.45 4.66 -15.48
CA ARG A 79 -12.53 5.80 -15.50
C ARG A 79 -11.64 5.87 -14.25
N GLY A 80 -10.40 6.34 -14.40
CA GLY A 80 -9.66 6.92 -13.29
C GLY A 80 -8.15 6.81 -13.41
N GLN A 81 -7.52 7.91 -13.84
CA GLN A 81 -6.13 8.28 -13.66
C GLN A 81 -5.09 7.15 -13.73
N LYS A 82 -4.48 7.03 -14.90
CA LYS A 82 -3.10 6.54 -15.02
C LYS A 82 -2.19 7.52 -14.30
N GLU A 83 -2.16 7.49 -12.97
CA GLU A 83 -1.03 8.05 -12.24
C GLU A 83 0.18 7.24 -12.69
N SER A 84 1.04 7.88 -13.49
CA SER A 84 2.42 7.43 -13.63
C SER A 84 3.07 7.57 -12.26
N ILE A 85 2.85 6.57 -11.40
CA ILE A 85 3.62 6.42 -10.18
C ILE A 85 5.07 6.21 -10.67
N PRO A 86 6.02 7.10 -10.33
CA PRO A 86 7.41 6.85 -10.64
C PRO A 86 7.76 5.50 -10.06
N LYS A 87 8.16 4.58 -10.93
CA LYS A 87 8.43 3.20 -10.56
C LYS A 87 9.56 3.21 -9.53
N PRO A 88 9.34 2.77 -8.29
CA PRO A 88 10.43 2.68 -7.32
C PRO A 88 11.48 1.74 -7.89
N GLN A 89 12.77 2.10 -7.77
CA GLN A 89 13.82 1.17 -8.14
C GLN A 89 13.81 -0.02 -7.16
N PRO A 90 14.03 -1.25 -7.65
CA PRO A 90 13.85 -2.44 -6.84
C PRO A 90 14.75 -2.56 -5.62
N GLU A 91 15.87 -1.83 -5.60
CA GLU A 91 16.83 -1.82 -4.49
C GLU A 91 16.30 -1.10 -3.24
N ASP A 92 15.25 -0.28 -3.36
CA ASP A 92 14.77 0.58 -2.26
C ASP A 92 13.36 0.26 -1.76
N PHE A 93 12.74 -0.86 -2.17
CA PHE A 93 11.33 -1.12 -1.88
C PHE A 93 10.98 -1.09 -0.39
N ARG A 94 11.83 -1.64 0.47
CA ARG A 94 11.60 -1.62 1.92
C ARG A 94 11.64 -0.19 2.47
N THR A 95 12.57 0.63 1.97
CA THR A 95 12.67 2.05 2.29
C THR A 95 11.44 2.81 1.79
N ASP A 96 10.98 2.52 0.58
CA ASP A 96 9.79 3.14 0.00
C ASP A 96 8.52 2.83 0.81
N ILE A 97 8.33 1.57 1.22
CA ILE A 97 7.23 1.18 2.10
C ILE A 97 7.29 1.95 3.43
N LYS A 98 8.47 2.03 4.07
CA LYS A 98 8.65 2.79 5.32
C LYS A 98 8.31 4.26 5.15
N ASN A 99 8.73 4.87 4.05
CA ASN A 99 8.42 6.26 3.75
C ASN A 99 6.91 6.45 3.53
N GLN A 100 6.27 5.59 2.72
CA GLN A 100 4.82 5.67 2.48
C GLN A 100 4.00 5.48 3.77
N ILE A 101 4.37 4.52 4.62
CA ILE A 101 3.76 4.34 5.94
C ILE A 101 3.83 5.65 6.73
N ARG A 102 5.02 6.26 6.78
CA ARG A 102 5.25 7.50 7.54
C ARG A 102 4.47 8.69 6.98
N GLU A 103 4.32 8.79 5.67
CA GLU A 103 3.57 9.87 5.02
C GLU A 103 2.05 9.64 5.17
N SER A 104 1.56 8.50 4.68
CA SER A 104 0.13 8.24 4.59
C SER A 104 -0.56 8.05 5.93
N PHE A 105 0.14 7.51 6.95
CA PHE A 105 -0.46 7.37 8.29
C PHE A 105 -0.40 8.67 9.10
N ARG A 106 0.59 9.55 8.88
CA ARG A 106 0.63 10.87 9.52
C ARG A 106 -0.41 11.84 8.97
N GLU A 107 -0.72 11.76 7.68
CA GLU A 107 -1.74 12.65 7.07
C GLU A 107 -3.14 12.41 7.64
N THR A 108 -3.49 11.18 8.02
CA THR A 108 -4.79 10.90 8.65
C THR A 108 -4.98 11.53 10.02
N THR A 109 -3.91 12.05 10.65
CA THR A 109 -3.99 12.77 11.93
C THR A 109 -4.09 14.28 11.75
N LYS A 110 -3.86 14.83 10.55
CA LYS A 110 -3.86 16.30 10.31
C LYS A 110 -5.02 16.84 9.49
N GLU A 111 -5.92 16.01 8.95
CA GLU A 111 -7.09 16.48 8.21
C GLU A 111 -8.43 16.08 8.86
N GLN A 112 -8.61 16.51 10.11
CA GLN A 112 -9.89 17.07 10.54
C GLN A 112 -9.68 18.56 10.81
N LYS A 113 -9.63 19.37 9.73
CA LYS A 113 -9.92 20.79 9.88
C LYS A 113 -11.41 20.90 10.21
N PRO A 114 -11.82 21.49 11.35
CA PRO A 114 -13.21 21.89 11.51
C PRO A 114 -13.57 22.87 10.39
N PRO A 115 -14.79 22.81 9.81
CA PRO A 115 -15.21 23.80 8.83
C PRO A 115 -15.13 25.16 9.49
N LYS A 116 -14.28 26.06 8.95
CA LYS A 116 -14.27 27.46 9.36
C LYS A 116 -15.63 28.04 8.98
N SER A 117 -16.50 28.14 9.98
CA SER A 117 -17.71 28.95 9.93
C SER A 117 -17.29 30.39 9.72
N ASN A 118 -17.39 30.89 8.49
CA ASN A 118 -17.26 32.31 8.21
C ASN A 118 -18.49 33.03 8.78
N LYS A 119 -18.25 34.03 9.64
CA LYS A 119 -19.20 35.09 9.97
C LYS A 119 -18.54 36.42 9.68
#